data_AF-A0AAF0DQ12-F1
#
_entry.id   AF-A0AAF0DQ12-F1
#
_cell.length_a   1.000
_cell.length_b   1.000
_cell.length_c   1.000
_cell.angle_alpha   90.00
_cell.angle_beta   90.00
_cell.angle_gamma   90.00
#
_symmetry.space_group_name_H-M   'P 1'
#
loop_
_entity.id
_entity.type
_entity.pdbx_description
1 polymer ?
#
loop_
_entity_poly.entity_id
_entity_poly.type
_entity_poly.pdbx_seq_one_letter_code
_entity_poly.pdbx_strand_id
1 'polypeptide(L)'
;MLPQCDPAILCDNPQFKILHQQLTTSILNPDGSTRALDADPLRRHVRAELKKHQIRAAKRRILKRVVCQLPFDLKNDLPDELRDLVAIIALYLNHPSSSANRSKSDGTTYDNDNDADDTIALLEPDLSTFRSQLPNLLPAIRIKLTADIHHLKTLANATSSSHSSQPNESHIPQHTRSDSRLRPLSLKATSFSSSATATSQSLLSTQLSSRLGTLRTLQTVELPAAQRQLAVTGAEVLSAHTQVMERMIQVLERTKHGSLARAGKARAEYLAAVAEGLDGKVKVMQRDILSSIYTPETVDALQNYRKHLHDTRVRLEERERKALKELEVYEIADSSNYDDSSMNRAGAVVEIAKRYGSLVKEVEAVRMEIRRLGGNI
;
A
#
# COMPACT_ATOMS: atom_id res chain seq x y z
N MET A 1 -6.11 27.25 19.04
CA MET A 1 -6.74 27.74 20.28
C MET A 1 -5.71 28.55 21.03
N LEU A 2 -5.87 29.88 21.09
CA LEU A 2 -5.05 30.71 21.98
C LEU A 2 -5.46 30.41 23.42
N PRO A 3 -4.52 30.08 24.34
CA PRO A 3 -4.86 29.86 25.73
C PRO A 3 -5.46 31.14 26.33
N GLN A 4 -6.49 31.00 27.17
CA GLN A 4 -7.08 32.14 27.87
C GLN A 4 -6.01 32.76 28.78
N CYS A 5 -5.61 34.01 28.50
CA CYS A 5 -4.64 34.72 29.33
C CYS A 5 -5.26 35.12 30.68
N ASP A 6 -4.47 34.99 31.75
CA ASP A 6 -4.85 35.39 33.10
C ASP A 6 -5.10 36.91 33.16
N PRO A 7 -6.28 37.39 33.63
CA PRO A 7 -6.61 38.80 33.66
C PRO A 7 -5.64 39.65 34.50
N ALA A 8 -4.92 39.07 35.46
CA ALA A 8 -3.90 39.79 36.24
C ALA A 8 -2.74 40.27 35.37
N ILE A 9 -2.26 39.43 34.44
CA ILE A 9 -1.12 39.72 33.55
C ILE A 9 -1.50 40.80 32.51
N LEU A 10 -2.77 40.87 32.12
CA LEU A 10 -3.30 41.92 31.24
C LEU A 10 -3.42 43.28 31.95
N CYS A 11 -3.56 43.30 33.28
CA CYS A 11 -3.61 44.53 34.07
C CYS A 11 -2.20 45.08 34.37
N ASP A 12 -1.24 44.20 34.62
CA ASP A 12 0.14 44.58 34.95
C ASP A 12 0.94 45.09 33.73
N ASN A 13 0.57 44.68 32.52
CA ASN A 13 1.22 45.13 31.28
C ASN A 13 0.20 45.68 30.27
N PRO A 14 -0.03 47.01 30.24
CA PRO A 14 -1.02 47.62 29.37
C PRO A 14 -0.65 47.53 27.88
N GLN A 15 0.64 47.47 27.54
CA GLN A 15 1.10 47.30 26.16
C GLN A 15 0.78 45.90 25.64
N PHE A 16 0.98 44.87 26.48
CA PHE A 16 0.61 43.50 26.16
C PHE A 16 -0.91 43.33 26.03
N LYS A 17 -1.71 44.02 26.85
CA LYS A 17 -3.17 44.03 26.73
C LYS A 17 -3.65 44.56 25.37
N ILE A 18 -3.09 45.67 24.91
CA ILE A 18 -3.42 46.26 23.60
C ILE A 18 -3.04 45.30 22.48
N LEU A 19 -1.84 44.72 22.53
CA LEU A 19 -1.37 43.75 21.53
C LEU A 19 -2.24 42.48 21.52
N HIS A 20 -2.55 41.91 22.68
CA HIS A 20 -3.41 40.74 22.79
C HIS A 20 -4.82 41.03 22.26
N GLN A 21 -5.37 42.21 22.56
CA GLN A 21 -6.65 42.66 22.00
C GLN A 21 -6.56 42.81 20.48
N GLN A 22 -5.52 43.42 19.93
CA GLN A 22 -5.33 43.56 18.49
C GLN A 22 -5.16 42.21 17.78
N LEU A 23 -4.38 41.29 18.36
CA LEU A 23 -4.18 39.95 17.81
C LEU A 23 -5.49 39.15 17.81
N THR A 24 -6.27 39.19 18.90
CA THR A 24 -7.50 38.39 19.04
C THR A 24 -8.70 38.98 18.28
N THR A 25 -8.78 40.31 18.15
CA THR A 25 -9.92 40.97 17.50
C THR A 25 -9.70 41.22 16.01
N SER A 26 -8.49 41.62 15.59
CA SER A 26 -8.22 42.07 14.23
C SER A 26 -7.50 41.01 13.38
N ILE A 27 -6.52 40.31 13.95
CA ILE A 27 -5.58 39.51 13.15
C ILE A 27 -5.93 38.02 13.16
N LEU A 28 -6.36 37.47 14.28
CA LEU A 28 -6.57 36.02 14.47
C LEU A 28 -8.04 35.66 14.72
N ASN A 29 -8.42 34.48 14.25
CA ASN A 29 -9.65 33.80 14.59
C ASN A 29 -9.50 33.04 15.92
N PRO A 30 -10.60 32.63 16.58
CA PRO A 30 -10.54 31.87 17.84
C PRO A 30 -9.71 30.57 17.74
N ASP A 31 -9.60 30.01 16.54
CA ASP A 31 -8.80 28.81 16.27
C ASP A 31 -7.29 29.09 16.12
N GLY A 32 -6.88 30.37 16.01
CA GLY A 32 -5.51 30.81 15.79
C GLY A 32 -5.13 31.01 14.31
N SER A 33 -6.08 30.89 13.38
CA SER A 33 -5.85 31.22 11.96
C SER A 33 -5.90 32.72 11.71
N THR A 34 -5.14 33.22 10.73
CA THR A 34 -5.13 34.64 10.37
C THR A 34 -6.38 35.03 9.58
N ARG A 35 -7.09 36.07 10.02
CA ARG A 35 -8.31 36.58 9.35
C ARG A 35 -8.04 37.08 7.94
N ALA A 36 -6.87 37.66 7.67
CA ALA A 36 -6.46 38.11 6.34
C ALA A 36 -6.42 36.96 5.32
N LEU A 37 -5.89 35.80 5.74
CA LEU A 37 -5.82 34.59 4.89
C LEU A 37 -7.20 33.96 4.67
N ASP A 38 -8.16 34.23 5.57
CA ASP A 38 -9.54 33.80 5.43
C ASP A 38 -10.35 34.80 4.59
N ALA A 39 -9.85 36.02 4.41
CA ALA A 39 -10.42 37.05 3.54
C ALA A 39 -10.12 36.82 2.05
N ASP A 40 -9.02 36.14 1.73
CA ASP A 40 -8.57 35.87 0.36
C ASP A 40 -9.54 34.96 -0.41
N PRO A 41 -10.13 35.44 -1.53
CA PRO A 41 -11.13 34.69 -2.28
C PRO A 41 -10.56 33.39 -2.89
N LEU A 42 -9.30 33.41 -3.34
CA LEU A 42 -8.60 32.23 -3.88
C LEU A 42 -8.45 31.13 -2.84
N ARG A 43 -8.09 31.49 -1.60
CA ARG A 43 -7.91 30.53 -0.50
C ARG A 43 -9.22 29.97 0.00
N ARG A 44 -10.30 30.77 0.01
CA ARG A 44 -11.66 30.26 0.29
C ARG A 44 -12.09 29.23 -0.75
N HIS A 45 -11.84 29.49 -2.03
CA HIS A 45 -12.14 28.55 -3.11
C HIS A 45 -11.37 27.24 -2.93
N VAL A 46 -10.06 27.29 -2.65
CA VAL A 46 -9.24 26.10 -2.38
C VAL A 46 -9.73 25.33 -1.15
N ARG A 47 -10.11 26.02 -0.07
CA ARG A 47 -10.70 25.36 1.11
C ARG A 47 -12.05 24.71 0.82
N ALA A 48 -12.88 25.33 -0.02
CA ALA A 48 -14.15 24.76 -0.45
C ALA A 48 -13.93 23.48 -1.28
N GLU A 49 -12.99 23.49 -2.23
CA GLU A 49 -12.60 22.30 -3.00
C GLU A 49 -11.99 21.22 -2.09
N LEU A 50 -11.10 21.58 -1.17
CA LEU A 50 -10.55 20.65 -0.19
C LEU A 50 -11.65 20.01 0.66
N LYS A 51 -12.59 20.80 1.18
CA LYS A 51 -13.74 20.30 1.95
C LYS A 51 -14.60 19.36 1.11
N LYS A 52 -14.86 19.69 -0.15
CA LYS A 52 -15.57 18.83 -1.10
C LYS A 52 -14.84 17.51 -1.33
N HIS A 53 -13.52 17.53 -1.50
CA HIS A 53 -12.69 16.32 -1.61
C HIS A 53 -12.68 15.50 -0.33
N GLN A 54 -12.59 16.13 0.84
CA GLN A 54 -12.66 15.47 2.14
C GLN A 54 -14.02 14.82 2.37
N ILE A 55 -15.12 15.52 2.08
CA ILE A 55 -16.48 14.97 2.14
C ILE A 55 -16.59 13.77 1.20
N ARG A 56 -16.08 13.88 -0.03
CA ARG A 56 -16.10 12.77 -0.99
C ARG A 56 -15.28 11.57 -0.48
N ALA A 57 -14.11 11.80 0.09
CA ALA A 57 -13.27 10.76 0.68
C ALA A 57 -13.94 10.10 1.90
N ALA A 58 -14.54 10.89 2.79
CA ALA A 58 -15.29 10.41 3.94
C ALA A 58 -16.49 9.56 3.51
N LYS A 59 -17.30 10.05 2.54
CA LYS A 59 -18.42 9.29 1.95
C LYS A 59 -17.97 7.93 1.41
N ARG A 60 -16.88 7.90 0.63
CA ARG A 60 -16.30 6.65 0.11
C ARG A 60 -15.86 5.71 1.23
N ARG A 61 -15.20 6.22 2.28
CA ARG A 61 -14.75 5.42 3.42
C ARG A 61 -15.92 4.81 4.19
N ILE A 62 -16.98 5.59 4.41
CA ILE A 62 -18.20 5.11 5.08
C ILE A 62 -18.87 4.03 4.24
N LEU A 63 -19.10 4.29 2.94
CA LEU A 63 -19.70 3.31 2.04
C LEU A 63 -18.87 2.03 1.96
N LYS A 64 -17.56 2.13 1.78
CA LYS A 64 -16.64 0.99 1.76
C LYS A 64 -16.75 0.18 3.06
N ARG A 65 -16.74 0.84 4.22
CA ARG A 65 -16.88 0.16 5.51
C ARG A 65 -18.20 -0.60 5.60
N VAL A 66 -19.31 0.03 5.24
CA VAL A 66 -20.65 -0.59 5.34
C VAL A 66 -20.77 -1.77 4.38
N VAL A 67 -20.29 -1.63 3.14
CA VAL A 67 -20.29 -2.73 2.15
C VAL A 67 -19.43 -3.89 2.63
N CYS A 68 -18.25 -3.63 3.21
CA CYS A 68 -17.39 -4.68 3.76
C CYS A 68 -17.95 -5.35 5.03
N GLN A 69 -18.88 -4.70 5.75
CA GLN A 69 -19.52 -5.25 6.96
C GLN A 69 -20.79 -6.05 6.63
N LEU A 70 -21.46 -5.70 5.54
CA LEU A 70 -22.69 -6.33 5.08
C LEU A 70 -22.64 -7.87 4.96
N PRO A 71 -21.56 -8.51 4.45
CA PRO A 71 -21.53 -9.97 4.30
C PRO A 71 -21.30 -10.71 5.62
N PHE A 72 -20.83 -10.03 6.68
CA PHE A 72 -20.57 -10.63 7.99
C PHE A 72 -21.72 -10.43 8.98
N ASP A 73 -22.73 -9.64 8.60
CA ASP A 73 -23.88 -9.34 9.45
C ASP A 73 -24.98 -10.39 9.30
N LEU A 74 -25.07 -11.31 10.26
CA LEU A 74 -26.08 -12.38 10.38
C LEU A 74 -27.54 -11.91 10.44
N LYS A 75 -27.79 -10.60 10.55
CA LYS A 75 -29.13 -10.00 10.74
C LYS A 75 -29.78 -9.51 9.45
N ASN A 76 -29.07 -9.58 8.33
CA ASN A 76 -29.64 -9.23 7.05
C ASN A 76 -30.17 -10.51 6.42
N ASP A 77 -31.48 -10.60 6.16
CA ASP A 77 -32.13 -11.68 5.41
C ASP A 77 -31.74 -11.64 3.93
N LEU A 78 -30.45 -11.58 3.65
CA LEU A 78 -29.90 -11.45 2.32
C LEU A 78 -29.60 -12.85 1.77
N PRO A 79 -30.05 -13.18 0.55
CA PRO A 79 -29.74 -14.42 -0.12
C PRO A 79 -28.23 -14.75 -0.08
N ASP A 80 -27.90 -16.01 0.16
CA ASP A 80 -26.52 -16.46 0.32
C ASP A 80 -25.65 -16.14 -0.91
N GLU A 81 -26.22 -16.18 -2.12
CA GLU A 81 -25.50 -15.81 -3.36
C GLU A 81 -25.09 -14.34 -3.40
N LEU A 82 -25.93 -13.44 -2.87
CA LEU A 82 -25.63 -12.00 -2.80
C LEU A 82 -24.58 -11.72 -1.72
N ARG A 83 -24.57 -12.50 -0.63
CA ARG A 83 -23.58 -12.39 0.43
C ARG A 83 -22.19 -12.75 -0.09
N ASP A 84 -22.09 -13.81 -0.88
CA ASP A 84 -20.83 -14.27 -1.45
C ASP A 84 -20.30 -13.28 -2.51
N LEU A 85 -21.17 -12.75 -3.37
CA LEU A 85 -20.83 -11.70 -4.34
C LEU A 85 -20.31 -10.43 -3.64
N VAL A 86 -20.98 -9.98 -2.59
CA VAL A 86 -20.56 -8.81 -1.80
C VAL A 86 -19.24 -9.09 -1.05
N ALA A 87 -19.01 -10.33 -0.60
CA ALA A 87 -17.76 -10.72 0.05
C ALA A 87 -16.56 -10.68 -0.93
N ILE A 88 -16.74 -11.16 -2.16
CA ILE A 88 -15.73 -11.10 -3.23
C ILE A 88 -15.38 -9.63 -3.54
N ILE A 89 -16.41 -8.79 -3.71
CA ILE A 89 -16.22 -7.35 -3.97
C ILE A 89 -15.59 -6.64 -2.76
N ALA A 90 -15.93 -7.01 -1.53
CA ALA A 90 -15.34 -6.44 -0.32
C ALA A 90 -13.85 -6.80 -0.16
N LEU A 91 -13.49 -8.05 -0.49
CA LEU A 91 -12.08 -8.49 -0.56
C LEU A 91 -11.31 -7.69 -1.60
N TYR A 92 -11.92 -7.47 -2.77
CA TYR A 92 -11.33 -6.61 -3.79
C TYR A 92 -11.22 -5.15 -3.31
N LEU A 93 -12.24 -4.55 -2.70
CA LEU A 93 -12.09 -3.17 -2.23
C LEU A 93 -10.99 -3.02 -1.16
N ASN A 94 -10.66 -4.08 -0.41
CA ASN A 94 -9.64 -4.07 0.63
C ASN A 94 -8.22 -4.38 0.16
N HIS A 95 -8.00 -4.89 -1.06
CA HIS A 95 -6.63 -5.12 -1.53
C HIS A 95 -5.93 -3.77 -1.84
N PRO A 96 -4.65 -3.61 -1.44
CA PRO A 96 -3.94 -2.34 -1.52
C PRO A 96 -3.67 -1.87 -2.98
N SER A 97 -3.65 -2.79 -3.94
CA SER A 97 -3.35 -2.53 -5.36
C SER A 97 -4.40 -1.63 -6.04
N SER A 98 -5.70 -1.74 -5.69
CA SER A 98 -6.76 -0.87 -6.24
C SER A 98 -6.68 0.59 -5.75
N SER A 99 -6.10 0.83 -4.58
CA SER A 99 -5.93 2.19 -4.04
C SER A 99 -4.62 2.86 -4.48
N ALA A 100 -3.60 2.09 -4.84
CA ALA A 100 -2.30 2.61 -5.25
C ALA A 100 -2.34 3.26 -6.65
N ASN A 101 -3.16 2.74 -7.57
CA ASN A 101 -3.18 3.18 -8.97
C ASN A 101 -4.06 4.41 -9.27
N ARG A 102 -4.63 5.08 -8.25
CA ARG A 102 -5.39 6.32 -8.45
C ARG A 102 -4.64 7.59 -8.05
N SER A 103 -3.37 7.49 -7.68
CA SER A 103 -2.58 8.63 -7.22
C SER A 103 -1.15 8.58 -7.73
N LYS A 104 -0.97 8.85 -9.04
CA LYS A 104 0.15 9.54 -9.73
C LYS A 104 0.06 9.18 -11.22
N SER A 105 -0.19 10.12 -12.12
CA SER A 105 0.66 11.21 -12.66
C SER A 105 1.05 10.78 -14.08
N ASP A 106 0.66 11.55 -15.09
CA ASP A 106 1.58 12.42 -15.82
C ASP A 106 2.92 11.76 -16.16
N GLY A 107 3.19 11.73 -17.46
CA GLY A 107 4.15 10.89 -18.18
C GLY A 107 5.36 10.42 -17.40
N THR A 108 5.54 9.10 -17.34
CA THR A 108 6.67 8.36 -17.94
C THR A 108 6.89 7.03 -17.22
N THR A 109 7.21 6.01 -18.03
CA THR A 109 7.82 4.69 -17.70
C THR A 109 6.87 3.51 -17.85
N TYR A 110 7.28 2.62 -18.76
CA TYR A 110 6.61 1.43 -19.26
C TYR A 110 6.53 0.28 -18.23
N ASP A 111 5.55 -0.59 -18.44
CA ASP A 111 5.42 -1.99 -17.97
C ASP A 111 4.90 -2.29 -16.55
N ASN A 112 3.65 -1.90 -16.23
CA ASN A 112 2.80 -2.68 -15.29
C ASN A 112 1.29 -2.37 -15.30
N ASP A 113 0.74 -1.69 -16.33
CA ASP A 113 -0.69 -1.34 -16.36
C ASP A 113 -1.62 -2.49 -16.78
N ASN A 114 -1.11 -3.57 -17.39
CA ASN A 114 -1.94 -4.65 -17.94
C ASN A 114 -2.58 -5.56 -16.88
N ASP A 115 -1.89 -5.85 -15.75
CA ASP A 115 -2.41 -6.75 -14.71
C ASP A 115 -3.65 -6.18 -13.97
N ALA A 116 -3.74 -4.86 -13.85
CA ALA A 116 -4.88 -4.20 -13.22
C ALA A 116 -6.10 -4.19 -14.15
N ASP A 117 -5.89 -4.08 -15.46
CA ASP A 117 -6.96 -4.09 -16.46
C ASP A 117 -7.49 -5.52 -16.69
N ASP A 118 -6.61 -6.52 -16.67
CA ASP A 118 -6.98 -7.94 -16.77
C ASP A 118 -7.81 -8.41 -15.57
N THR A 119 -7.45 -7.97 -14.35
CA THR A 119 -8.24 -8.28 -13.13
C THR A 119 -9.59 -7.58 -13.11
N ILE A 120 -9.69 -6.35 -13.63
CA ILE A 120 -10.98 -5.67 -13.79
C ILE A 120 -11.83 -6.37 -14.86
N ALA A 121 -11.23 -6.83 -15.97
CA ALA A 121 -11.92 -7.59 -17.01
C ALA A 121 -12.45 -8.94 -16.51
N LEU A 122 -11.70 -9.62 -15.62
CA LEU A 122 -12.13 -10.84 -14.93
C LEU A 122 -13.32 -10.62 -13.98
N LEU A 123 -13.43 -9.44 -13.38
CA LEU A 123 -14.48 -9.05 -12.43
C LEU A 123 -15.68 -8.32 -13.08
N GLU A 124 -15.60 -7.97 -14.37
CA GLU A 124 -16.67 -7.29 -15.11
C GLU A 124 -18.03 -8.04 -15.03
N PRO A 125 -18.09 -9.39 -15.12
CA PRO A 125 -19.34 -10.13 -14.95
C PRO A 125 -19.92 -9.97 -13.53
N ASP A 126 -19.09 -10.09 -12.50
CA ASP A 126 -19.48 -9.96 -11.10
C ASP A 126 -19.89 -8.52 -10.74
N LEU A 127 -19.25 -7.53 -11.38
CA LEU A 127 -19.60 -6.13 -11.24
C LEU A 127 -20.94 -5.82 -11.92
N SER A 128 -21.23 -6.44 -13.06
CA SER A 128 -22.51 -6.28 -13.77
C SER A 128 -23.68 -6.90 -12.99
N THR A 129 -23.48 -8.09 -12.42
CA THR A 129 -24.47 -8.76 -11.56
C THR A 129 -24.71 -7.98 -10.28
N PHE A 130 -23.65 -7.48 -9.63
CA PHE A 130 -23.76 -6.60 -8.47
C PHE A 130 -24.54 -5.31 -8.78
N ARG A 131 -24.28 -4.68 -9.94
CA ARG A 131 -25.02 -3.48 -10.37
C ARG A 131 -26.51 -3.77 -10.57
N SER A 132 -26.85 -4.93 -11.11
CA SER A 132 -28.24 -5.35 -11.30
C SER A 132 -28.95 -5.65 -9.98
N GLN A 133 -28.21 -6.15 -8.98
CA GLN A 133 -28.73 -6.58 -7.67
C GLN A 133 -28.59 -5.50 -6.57
N LEU A 134 -27.94 -4.36 -6.88
CA LEU A 134 -27.81 -3.18 -6.03
C LEU A 134 -29.15 -2.70 -5.39
N PRO A 135 -30.29 -2.64 -6.09
CA PRO A 135 -31.56 -2.24 -5.47
C PRO A 135 -31.99 -3.15 -4.31
N ASN A 136 -31.59 -4.42 -4.30
CA ASN A 136 -31.92 -5.36 -3.22
C ASN A 136 -30.98 -5.21 -2.01
N LEU A 137 -29.77 -4.67 -2.22
CA LEU A 137 -28.79 -4.39 -1.16
C LEU A 137 -29.02 -3.03 -0.48
N LEU A 138 -29.66 -2.09 -1.18
CA LEU A 138 -29.90 -0.74 -0.70
C LEU A 138 -30.72 -0.69 0.61
N PRO A 139 -31.78 -1.51 0.82
CA PRO A 139 -32.49 -1.57 2.09
C PRO A 139 -31.59 -1.99 3.26
N ALA A 140 -30.74 -3.00 3.08
CA ALA A 140 -29.83 -3.47 4.12
C ALA A 140 -28.77 -2.43 4.47
N ILE A 141 -28.19 -1.77 3.46
CA ILE A 141 -27.25 -0.64 3.66
C ILE A 141 -27.92 0.51 4.39
N ARG A 142 -29.17 0.85 4.03
CA ARG A 142 -29.93 1.93 4.68
C ARG A 142 -30.17 1.62 6.15
N ILE A 143 -30.61 0.41 6.49
CA ILE A 143 -30.85 -0.01 7.87
C ILE A 143 -29.57 0.16 8.71
N LYS A 144 -28.43 -0.29 8.20
CA LYS A 144 -27.13 -0.15 8.87
C LYS A 144 -26.72 1.31 9.06
N LEU A 145 -26.83 2.14 8.03
CA LEU A 145 -26.55 3.57 8.13
C LEU A 145 -27.47 4.28 9.14
N THR A 146 -28.76 3.91 9.19
CA THR A 146 -29.69 4.48 10.17
C THR A 146 -29.36 4.05 11.61
N ALA A 147 -28.90 2.81 11.80
CA ALA A 147 -28.42 2.34 13.09
C ALA A 147 -27.16 3.09 13.53
N ASP A 148 -26.17 3.25 12.64
CA ASP A 148 -24.95 4.01 12.91
C ASP A 148 -25.25 5.47 13.26
N ILE A 149 -26.18 6.11 12.54
CA ILE A 149 -26.65 7.47 12.85
C ILE A 149 -27.31 7.51 14.23
N HIS A 150 -28.13 6.52 14.58
CA HIS A 150 -28.74 6.44 15.90
C HIS A 150 -27.68 6.26 17.00
N HIS A 151 -26.69 5.39 16.81
CA HIS A 151 -25.56 5.23 17.73
C HIS A 151 -24.77 6.54 17.90
N LEU A 152 -24.46 7.24 16.82
CA LEU A 152 -23.78 8.55 16.88
C LEU A 152 -24.63 9.60 17.59
N LYS A 153 -25.94 9.63 17.36
CA LYS A 153 -26.87 10.53 18.09
C LYS A 153 -26.91 10.19 19.58
N THR A 154 -26.94 8.91 19.96
CA THR A 154 -26.90 8.51 21.38
C THR A 154 -25.60 8.93 22.05
N LEU A 155 -24.45 8.80 21.36
CA LEU A 155 -23.15 9.25 21.87
C LEU A 155 -23.09 10.78 21.98
N ALA A 156 -23.55 11.51 20.96
CA ALA A 156 -23.59 12.96 20.98
C ALA A 156 -24.52 13.52 22.09
N ASN A 157 -25.65 12.85 22.33
CA ASN A 157 -26.58 13.18 23.40
C ASN A 157 -26.00 12.85 24.79
N ALA A 158 -25.26 11.74 24.93
CA ALA A 158 -24.53 11.43 26.15
C ALA A 158 -23.46 12.49 26.47
N THR A 159 -22.77 13.02 25.44
CA THR A 159 -21.78 14.10 25.60
C THR A 159 -22.38 15.50 25.80
N SER A 160 -23.65 15.73 25.45
CA SER A 160 -24.33 17.00 25.71
C SER A 160 -25.06 17.01 27.06
N SER A 161 -25.45 15.85 27.58
CA SER A 161 -25.93 15.70 28.96
C SER A 161 -24.84 16.01 30.01
N SER A 162 -23.56 15.96 29.66
CA SER A 162 -22.46 16.43 30.54
C SER A 162 -22.23 17.95 30.48
N HIS A 163 -22.94 18.68 29.61
CA HIS A 163 -22.81 20.13 29.44
C HIS A 163 -24.11 20.93 29.62
N SER A 164 -25.21 20.31 30.04
CA SER A 164 -26.45 21.01 30.41
C SER A 164 -26.63 21.14 31.93
N SER A 165 -25.57 21.52 32.64
CA SER A 165 -25.69 22.23 33.92
C SER A 165 -25.46 23.71 33.62
N GLN A 166 -26.53 24.49 33.68
CA GLN A 166 -26.52 25.94 33.55
C GLN A 166 -25.69 26.63 34.66
N PRO A 167 -25.34 27.90 34.46
CA PRO A 167 -24.07 28.49 34.87
C PRO A 167 -24.13 29.00 36.31
N ASN A 168 -23.12 28.66 37.10
CA ASN A 168 -22.75 29.49 38.23
C ASN A 168 -21.32 29.99 38.01
N GLU A 169 -21.21 31.31 38.06
CA GLU A 169 -19.97 32.05 38.02
C GLU A 169 -18.97 31.54 39.06
N SER A 170 -17.71 31.72 38.67
CA SER A 170 -16.55 31.95 39.51
C SER A 170 -15.70 30.74 39.96
N HIS A 171 -14.47 30.82 39.46
CA HIS A 171 -13.21 30.36 40.03
C HIS A 171 -12.80 28.89 39.91
N ILE A 172 -12.02 28.66 38.86
CA ILE A 172 -10.78 27.88 38.92
C ILE A 172 -9.86 28.49 39.99
N PRO A 173 -9.21 27.66 40.83
CA PRO A 173 -7.82 27.91 41.16
C PRO A 173 -6.95 26.79 40.61
N GLN A 174 -5.98 27.20 39.80
CA GLN A 174 -4.83 26.41 39.39
C GLN A 174 -4.05 26.00 40.65
N HIS A 175 -3.83 24.70 40.84
CA HIS A 175 -2.86 24.21 41.81
C HIS A 175 -1.45 24.52 41.28
N THR A 176 -0.84 25.57 41.83
CA THR A 176 0.60 25.72 41.86
C THR A 176 1.21 24.67 42.77
N ARG A 177 2.33 24.13 42.32
CA ARG A 177 3.20 23.23 43.06
C ARG A 177 3.64 23.87 44.37
N SER A 178 3.47 23.10 45.43
CA SER A 178 4.12 23.29 46.73
C SER A 178 5.63 23.11 46.58
N ASP A 179 6.41 24.12 46.98
CA ASP A 179 7.72 23.88 47.55
C ASP A 179 7.88 24.67 48.85
N SER A 180 8.20 23.90 49.87
CA SER A 180 8.53 24.26 51.25
C SER A 180 9.78 25.15 51.34
N ARG A 181 9.78 26.10 52.28
CA ARG A 181 10.91 26.38 53.21
C ARG A 181 10.54 27.44 54.27
N LEU A 182 10.49 26.97 55.53
CA LEU A 182 11.01 27.52 56.79
C LEU A 182 11.20 29.06 56.95
N ARG A 183 10.58 29.61 58.03
CA ARG A 183 11.02 30.64 59.05
C ARG A 183 12.16 31.65 58.70
N PRO A 184 12.22 32.89 59.29
CA PRO A 184 11.81 33.21 60.67
C PRO A 184 11.16 34.59 60.92
N LEU A 185 10.85 34.78 62.22
CA LEU A 185 10.40 35.96 62.95
C LEU A 185 10.83 37.33 62.42
N SER A 186 9.88 38.29 62.45
CA SER A 186 10.19 39.68 62.78
C SER A 186 9.09 40.27 63.66
N LEU A 187 9.51 40.63 64.87
CA LEU A 187 8.78 41.43 65.84
C LEU A 187 8.63 42.86 65.29
N LYS A 188 7.40 43.35 65.17
CA LYS A 188 7.17 44.79 65.23
C LYS A 188 6.00 45.09 66.15
N ALA A 189 6.37 45.60 67.32
CA ALA A 189 5.49 46.29 68.23
C ALA A 189 5.09 47.63 67.61
N THR A 190 3.79 47.89 67.55
CA THR A 190 3.22 49.24 67.61
C THR A 190 1.98 49.16 68.48
N SER A 191 2.18 49.48 69.75
CA SER A 191 1.16 49.89 70.71
C SER A 191 0.31 51.01 70.14
N PHE A 192 -1.02 50.95 70.26
CA PHE A 192 -1.90 52.04 70.74
C PHE A 192 -3.32 51.52 71.03
N SER A 193 -3.91 52.13 72.07
CA SER A 193 -5.32 52.14 72.54
C SER A 193 -5.96 50.86 73.11
N SER A 194 -5.86 50.74 74.42
CA SER A 194 -6.86 50.10 75.29
C SER A 194 -8.20 50.86 75.20
N SER A 195 -9.22 50.24 74.61
CA SER A 195 -10.68 50.40 74.90
C SER A 195 -11.55 49.99 73.69
N ALA A 196 -11.48 48.73 73.24
CA ALA A 196 -12.43 48.16 72.25
C ALA A 196 -12.48 46.62 72.25
N THR A 197 -12.12 45.96 73.36
CA THR A 197 -11.80 44.52 73.37
C THR A 197 -12.98 43.58 73.57
N ALA A 198 -14.22 44.05 73.80
CA ALA A 198 -15.34 43.14 74.02
C ALA A 198 -16.04 42.67 72.72
N THR A 199 -16.11 43.51 71.68
CA THR A 199 -16.90 43.23 70.46
C THR A 199 -16.07 42.73 69.27
N SER A 200 -14.76 43.04 69.22
CA SER A 200 -13.84 42.53 68.18
C SER A 200 -13.35 41.11 68.48
N GLN A 201 -13.22 40.76 69.76
CA GLN A 201 -12.83 39.41 70.20
C GLN A 201 -13.96 38.37 70.00
N SER A 202 -15.23 38.78 70.06
CA SER A 202 -16.37 37.90 69.75
C SER A 202 -16.48 37.59 68.25
N LEU A 203 -16.10 38.54 67.37
CA LEU A 203 -16.08 38.34 65.92
C LEU A 203 -14.93 37.43 65.45
N LEU A 204 -13.74 37.54 66.05
CA LEU A 204 -12.62 36.65 65.73
C LEU A 204 -12.85 35.20 66.22
N SER A 205 -13.43 35.02 67.40
CA SER A 205 -13.74 33.69 67.94
C SER A 205 -14.87 32.99 67.17
N THR A 206 -15.86 33.74 66.68
CA THR A 206 -16.90 33.21 65.79
C THR A 206 -16.37 32.89 64.39
N GLN A 207 -15.46 33.70 63.85
CA GLN A 207 -14.77 33.36 62.59
C GLN A 207 -13.81 32.18 62.73
N LEU A 208 -13.08 32.06 63.84
CA LEU A 208 -12.21 30.91 64.08
C LEU A 208 -13.02 29.63 64.27
N SER A 209 -14.12 29.66 65.02
CA SER A 209 -14.98 28.50 65.21
C SER A 209 -15.70 28.07 63.93
N SER A 210 -16.12 29.01 63.08
CA SER A 210 -16.68 28.67 61.76
C SER A 210 -15.64 28.06 60.83
N ARG A 211 -14.42 28.62 60.80
CA ARG A 211 -13.29 28.03 60.06
C ARG A 211 -12.93 26.65 60.58
N LEU A 212 -12.84 26.44 61.89
CA LEU A 212 -12.56 25.14 62.51
C LEU A 212 -13.69 24.14 62.23
N GLY A 213 -14.94 24.61 62.21
CA GLY A 213 -16.10 23.83 61.76
C GLY A 213 -15.97 23.38 60.31
N THR A 214 -15.66 24.31 59.38
CA THR A 214 -15.44 23.97 57.96
C THR A 214 -14.24 23.04 57.75
N LEU A 215 -13.15 23.23 58.49
CA LEU A 215 -11.97 22.36 58.41
C LEU A 215 -12.31 20.95 58.92
N ARG A 216 -13.10 20.85 60.00
CA ARG A 216 -13.57 19.58 60.52
C ARG A 216 -14.56 18.91 59.57
N THR A 217 -15.46 19.62 58.90
CA THR A 217 -16.37 19.01 57.90
C THR A 217 -15.59 18.53 56.68
N LEU A 218 -14.63 19.31 56.18
CA LEU A 218 -13.71 18.90 55.12
C LEU A 218 -12.96 17.63 55.50
N GLN A 219 -12.39 17.58 56.71
CA GLN A 219 -11.56 16.47 57.16
C GLN A 219 -12.36 15.20 57.49
N THR A 220 -13.57 15.34 58.04
CA THR A 220 -14.36 14.19 58.51
C THR A 220 -15.32 13.65 57.46
N VAL A 221 -15.80 14.49 56.54
CA VAL A 221 -16.84 14.11 55.58
C VAL A 221 -16.30 14.08 54.17
N GLU A 222 -15.73 15.19 53.70
CA GLU A 222 -15.36 15.31 52.27
C GLU A 222 -14.12 14.49 51.91
N LEU A 223 -13.07 14.51 52.73
CA LEU A 223 -11.82 13.81 52.44
C LEU A 223 -11.99 12.28 52.42
N PRO A 224 -12.70 11.65 53.39
CA PRO A 224 -13.01 10.21 53.32
C PRO A 224 -13.99 9.86 52.20
N ALA A 225 -14.90 10.77 51.83
CA ALA A 225 -15.82 10.56 50.71
C ALA A 225 -15.06 10.56 49.37
N ALA A 226 -14.14 11.51 49.16
CA ALA A 226 -13.28 11.57 47.98
C ALA A 226 -12.35 10.35 47.90
N GLN A 227 -11.77 9.91 49.03
CA GLN A 227 -10.97 8.68 49.07
C GLN A 227 -11.79 7.43 48.71
N ARG A 228 -13.04 7.33 49.19
CA ARG A 228 -13.95 6.24 48.81
C ARG A 228 -14.29 6.28 47.32
N GLN A 229 -14.56 7.45 46.76
CA GLN A 229 -14.82 7.60 45.33
C GLN A 229 -13.58 7.23 44.49
N LEU A 230 -12.39 7.61 44.92
CA LEU A 230 -11.14 7.22 44.26
C LEU A 230 -10.93 5.70 44.34
N ALA A 231 -11.19 5.08 45.49
CA ALA A 231 -11.08 3.62 45.62
C ALA A 231 -12.10 2.88 44.74
N VAL A 232 -13.34 3.37 44.66
CA VAL A 232 -14.40 2.79 43.82
C VAL A 232 -14.04 2.92 42.34
N THR A 233 -13.66 4.12 41.88
CA THR A 233 -13.25 4.32 40.48
C THR A 233 -11.98 3.54 40.14
N GLY A 234 -11.02 3.44 41.07
CA GLY A 234 -9.84 2.59 40.91
C GLY A 234 -10.18 1.11 40.75
N ALA A 235 -11.14 0.60 41.53
CA ALA A 235 -11.64 -0.77 41.40
C ALA A 235 -12.37 -0.98 40.08
N GLU A 236 -13.19 -0.01 39.64
CA GLU A 236 -13.87 -0.05 38.34
C GLU A 236 -12.86 -0.09 37.18
N VAL A 237 -11.83 0.75 37.20
CA VAL A 237 -10.77 0.76 36.17
C VAL A 237 -10.02 -0.56 36.12
N LEU A 238 -9.69 -1.13 37.29
CA LEU A 238 -9.00 -2.41 37.35
C LEU A 238 -9.90 -3.55 36.85
N SER A 239 -11.20 -3.52 37.18
CA SER A 239 -12.17 -4.48 36.64
C SER A 239 -12.29 -4.38 35.11
N ALA A 240 -12.36 -3.16 34.57
CA ALA A 240 -12.41 -2.94 33.12
C ALA A 240 -11.11 -3.42 32.45
N HIS A 241 -9.95 -3.20 33.07
CA HIS A 241 -8.67 -3.69 32.56
C HIS A 241 -8.63 -5.23 32.51
N THR A 242 -9.10 -5.92 33.55
CA THR A 242 -9.17 -7.39 33.55
C THR A 242 -10.10 -7.91 32.46
N GLN A 243 -11.25 -7.28 32.22
CA GLN A 243 -12.17 -7.65 31.15
C GLN A 243 -11.55 -7.45 29.75
N VAL A 244 -10.82 -6.35 29.54
CA VAL A 244 -10.12 -6.09 28.28
C VAL A 244 -9.05 -7.14 28.03
N MET A 245 -8.27 -7.49 29.05
CA MET A 245 -7.25 -8.55 28.95
C MET A 245 -7.85 -9.92 28.64
N GLU A 246 -8.96 -10.27 29.29
CA GLU A 246 -9.68 -11.53 29.00
C GLU A 246 -10.18 -11.57 27.55
N ARG A 247 -10.79 -10.48 27.07
CA ARG A 247 -11.25 -10.36 25.68
C ARG A 247 -10.08 -10.46 24.69
N MET A 248 -8.95 -9.84 24.99
CA MET A 248 -7.73 -9.91 24.17
C MET A 248 -7.22 -11.35 24.07
N ILE A 249 -7.15 -12.07 25.20
CA ILE A 249 -6.73 -13.48 25.24
C ILE A 249 -7.68 -14.33 24.39
N GLN A 250 -9.00 -14.19 24.56
CA GLN A 250 -9.98 -14.94 23.77
C GLN A 250 -9.88 -14.66 22.25
N VAL A 251 -9.58 -13.42 21.85
CA VAL A 251 -9.38 -13.08 20.42
C VAL A 251 -8.09 -13.72 19.90
N LEU A 252 -7.00 -13.68 20.67
CA LEU A 252 -5.75 -14.34 20.29
C LEU A 252 -5.92 -15.86 20.21
N GLU A 253 -6.63 -16.46 21.15
CA GLU A 253 -6.96 -17.88 21.12
C GLU A 253 -7.80 -18.26 19.90
N ARG A 254 -8.80 -17.45 19.51
CA ARG A 254 -9.61 -17.74 18.32
C ARG A 254 -8.86 -17.51 17.01
N THR A 255 -8.05 -16.46 16.92
CA THR A 255 -7.44 -16.02 15.65
C THR A 255 -6.06 -16.61 15.39
N LYS A 256 -5.20 -16.74 16.41
CA LYS A 256 -3.83 -17.21 16.28
C LYS A 256 -3.65 -18.66 16.71
N HIS A 257 -4.34 -19.06 17.78
CA HIS A 257 -4.20 -20.42 18.35
C HIS A 257 -5.44 -21.30 18.12
N GLY A 258 -6.41 -20.80 17.35
CA GLY A 258 -7.72 -21.42 17.21
C GLY A 258 -7.66 -22.74 16.48
N SER A 259 -8.68 -23.57 16.67
CA SER A 259 -8.84 -24.80 15.89
C SER A 259 -8.87 -24.51 14.39
N LEU A 260 -9.50 -23.40 13.96
CA LEU A 260 -9.54 -22.98 12.56
C LEU A 260 -8.14 -22.59 12.02
N ALA A 261 -7.36 -21.82 12.78
CA ALA A 261 -6.00 -21.46 12.39
C ALA A 261 -5.08 -22.69 12.32
N ARG A 262 -5.22 -23.62 13.28
CA ARG A 262 -4.49 -24.89 13.28
C ARG A 262 -4.92 -25.82 12.13
N ALA A 263 -6.22 -25.91 11.84
CA ALA A 263 -6.73 -26.67 10.71
C ALA A 263 -6.28 -26.08 9.36
N GLY A 264 -6.27 -24.74 9.25
CA GLY A 264 -5.75 -24.04 8.08
C GLY A 264 -4.26 -24.33 7.87
N LYS A 265 -3.46 -24.26 8.93
CA LYS A 265 -2.03 -24.63 8.90
C LYS A 265 -1.82 -26.09 8.49
N ALA A 266 -2.52 -27.03 9.12
CA ALA A 266 -2.43 -28.45 8.80
C ALA A 266 -2.84 -28.74 7.34
N ARG A 267 -3.88 -28.06 6.83
CA ARG A 267 -4.29 -28.16 5.43
C ARG A 267 -3.23 -27.61 4.48
N ALA A 268 -2.60 -26.49 4.81
CA ALA A 268 -1.51 -25.94 4.02
C ALA A 268 -0.28 -26.88 3.99
N GLU A 269 0.09 -27.44 5.14
CA GLU A 269 1.18 -28.43 5.24
C GLU A 269 0.86 -29.70 4.44
N TYR A 270 -0.38 -30.21 4.52
CA TYR A 270 -0.83 -31.34 3.71
C TYR A 270 -0.73 -31.04 2.21
N LEU A 271 -1.26 -29.88 1.76
CA LEU A 271 -1.19 -29.51 0.35
C LEU A 271 0.25 -29.30 -0.13
N ALA A 272 1.14 -28.77 0.72
CA ALA A 272 2.55 -28.65 0.41
C ALA A 272 3.21 -30.03 0.23
N ALA A 273 2.96 -30.98 1.14
CA ALA A 273 3.46 -32.35 1.02
C ALA A 273 2.91 -33.07 -0.22
N VAL A 274 1.63 -32.84 -0.57
CA VAL A 274 1.04 -33.36 -1.80
C VAL A 274 1.73 -32.77 -3.03
N ALA A 275 1.98 -31.46 -3.06
CA ALA A 275 2.67 -30.81 -4.17
C ALA A 275 4.11 -31.34 -4.35
N GLU A 276 4.84 -31.53 -3.26
CA GLU A 276 6.18 -32.13 -3.27
C GLU A 276 6.14 -33.58 -3.77
N GLY A 277 5.15 -34.38 -3.35
CA GLY A 277 4.95 -35.73 -3.84
C GLY A 277 4.61 -35.79 -5.33
N LEU A 278 3.80 -34.83 -5.83
CA LEU A 278 3.48 -34.72 -7.25
C LEU A 278 4.70 -34.32 -8.08
N ASP A 279 5.50 -33.36 -7.61
CA ASP A 279 6.76 -32.98 -8.27
C ASP A 279 7.73 -34.17 -8.34
N GLY A 280 7.85 -34.94 -7.25
CA GLY A 280 8.59 -36.20 -7.23
C GLY A 280 8.09 -37.20 -8.29
N LYS A 281 6.76 -37.40 -8.38
CA LYS A 281 6.14 -38.30 -9.36
C LYS A 281 6.40 -37.84 -10.79
N VAL A 282 6.29 -36.54 -11.08
CA VAL A 282 6.58 -35.98 -12.41
C VAL A 282 8.04 -36.21 -12.79
N LYS A 283 8.98 -36.02 -11.86
CA LYS A 283 10.41 -36.28 -12.11
C LYS A 283 10.72 -37.76 -12.36
N VAL A 284 10.00 -38.68 -11.70
CA VAL A 284 10.12 -40.12 -11.97
C VAL A 284 9.56 -40.44 -13.36
N MET A 285 8.34 -39.99 -13.67
CA MET A 285 7.74 -40.18 -14.99
C MET A 285 8.60 -39.61 -16.12
N GLN A 286 9.22 -38.45 -15.91
CA GLN A 286 10.17 -37.87 -16.87
C GLN A 286 11.35 -38.82 -17.11
N ARG A 287 11.94 -39.37 -16.05
CA ARG A 287 13.04 -40.34 -16.17
C ARG A 287 12.61 -41.62 -16.85
N ASP A 288 11.41 -42.12 -16.55
CA ASP A 288 10.85 -43.31 -17.19
C ASP A 288 10.67 -43.07 -18.69
N ILE A 289 10.09 -41.94 -19.08
CA ILE A 289 9.93 -41.56 -20.50
C ILE A 289 11.30 -41.41 -21.17
N LEU A 290 12.25 -40.71 -20.55
CA LEU A 290 13.60 -40.59 -21.10
C LEU A 290 14.28 -41.95 -21.26
N SER A 291 14.12 -42.86 -20.31
CA SER A 291 14.66 -44.22 -20.43
C SER A 291 13.99 -45.03 -21.55
N SER A 292 12.71 -44.76 -21.83
CA SER A 292 11.99 -45.40 -22.94
C SER A 292 12.38 -44.86 -24.31
N ILE A 293 12.69 -43.56 -24.42
CA ILE A 293 13.11 -42.93 -25.67
C ILE A 293 14.59 -43.20 -25.95
N TYR A 294 15.44 -43.07 -24.93
CA TYR A 294 16.87 -43.32 -25.00
C TYR A 294 17.17 -44.75 -24.54
N THR A 295 16.77 -45.71 -25.36
CA THR A 295 17.22 -47.10 -25.20
C THR A 295 18.73 -47.19 -25.48
N PRO A 296 19.46 -48.12 -24.84
CA PRO A 296 20.91 -48.25 -25.06
C PRO A 296 21.24 -48.48 -26.54
N GLU A 297 20.37 -49.20 -27.26
CA GLU A 297 20.51 -49.41 -28.70
C GLU A 297 20.41 -48.10 -29.52
N THR A 298 19.49 -47.20 -29.17
CA THR A 298 19.39 -45.89 -29.84
C THR A 298 20.60 -45.00 -29.54
N VAL A 299 21.13 -45.06 -28.32
CA VAL A 299 22.32 -44.31 -27.91
C VAL A 299 23.55 -44.84 -28.65
N ASP A 300 23.71 -46.16 -28.75
CA ASP A 300 24.79 -46.80 -29.52
C ASP A 300 24.68 -46.48 -31.02
N ALA A 301 23.47 -46.51 -31.59
CA ALA A 301 23.23 -46.13 -32.98
C ALA A 301 23.58 -44.66 -33.24
N LEU A 302 23.18 -43.73 -32.35
CA LEU A 302 23.55 -42.32 -32.42
C LEU A 302 25.06 -42.12 -32.28
N GLN A 303 25.71 -42.87 -31.41
CA GLN A 303 27.17 -42.80 -31.22
C GLN A 303 27.91 -43.31 -32.47
N ASN A 304 27.41 -44.37 -33.10
CA ASN A 304 27.94 -44.90 -34.35
C ASN A 304 27.71 -43.92 -35.52
N TYR A 305 26.55 -43.27 -35.59
CA TYR A 305 26.29 -42.22 -36.57
C TYR A 305 27.23 -41.02 -36.37
N ARG A 306 27.50 -40.62 -35.12
CA ARG A 306 28.47 -39.57 -34.80
C ARG A 306 29.89 -39.92 -35.26
N LYS A 307 30.33 -41.17 -35.04
CA LYS A 307 31.62 -41.67 -35.53
C LYS A 307 31.65 -41.64 -37.06
N HIS A 308 30.60 -42.13 -37.71
CA HIS A 308 30.50 -42.11 -39.17
C HIS A 308 30.58 -40.69 -39.73
N LEU A 309 29.85 -39.72 -39.16
CA LEU A 309 29.94 -38.32 -39.56
C LEU A 309 31.35 -37.76 -39.40
N HIS A 310 32.04 -38.10 -38.30
CA HIS A 310 33.42 -37.70 -38.10
C HIS A 310 34.35 -38.29 -39.18
N ASP A 311 34.23 -39.58 -39.47
CA ASP A 311 35.01 -40.25 -40.52
C ASP A 311 34.74 -39.65 -41.90
N THR A 312 33.47 -39.36 -42.21
CA THR A 312 33.11 -38.71 -43.48
C THR A 312 33.71 -37.32 -43.59
N ARG A 313 33.71 -36.54 -42.50
CA ARG A 313 34.35 -35.23 -42.44
C ARG A 313 35.85 -35.34 -42.68
N VAL A 314 36.54 -36.23 -41.97
CA VAL A 314 37.99 -36.44 -42.14
C VAL A 314 38.31 -36.85 -43.58
N ARG A 315 37.51 -37.74 -44.19
CA ARG A 315 37.68 -38.13 -45.59
C ARG A 315 37.43 -36.99 -46.57
N LEU A 316 36.51 -36.08 -46.27
CA LEU A 316 36.27 -34.90 -47.10
C LEU A 316 37.42 -33.90 -46.96
N GLU A 317 37.90 -33.65 -45.75
CA GLU A 317 39.09 -32.82 -45.49
C GLU A 317 40.35 -33.40 -46.15
N GLU A 318 40.48 -34.74 -46.19
CA GLU A 318 41.54 -35.40 -46.95
C GLU A 318 41.40 -35.23 -48.47
N ARG A 319 40.18 -35.32 -49.01
CA ARG A 319 39.93 -35.07 -50.43
C ARG A 319 40.18 -33.62 -50.80
N GLU A 320 39.74 -32.69 -49.95
CA GLU A 320 40.01 -31.27 -50.10
C GLU A 320 41.51 -31.02 -50.11
N ARG A 321 42.25 -31.56 -49.14
CA ARG A 321 43.72 -31.43 -49.09
C ARG A 321 44.39 -32.01 -50.33
N LYS A 322 43.91 -33.14 -50.85
CA LYS A 322 44.43 -33.74 -52.09
C LYS A 322 44.13 -32.84 -53.29
N ALA A 323 42.90 -32.36 -53.44
CA ALA A 323 42.50 -31.46 -54.51
C ALA A 323 43.27 -30.14 -54.47
N LEU A 324 43.52 -29.58 -53.28
CA LEU A 324 44.35 -28.40 -53.08
C LEU A 324 45.80 -28.66 -53.47
N LYS A 325 46.38 -29.82 -53.11
CA LYS A 325 47.72 -30.20 -53.56
C LYS A 325 47.79 -30.41 -55.07
N GLU A 326 46.77 -31.00 -55.68
CA GLU A 326 46.67 -31.13 -57.14
C GLU A 326 46.60 -29.75 -57.79
N LEU A 327 45.79 -28.83 -57.24
CA LEU A 327 45.73 -27.44 -57.68
C LEU A 327 47.08 -26.72 -57.53
N GLU A 328 47.76 -26.91 -56.40
CA GLU A 328 49.11 -26.38 -56.16
C GLU A 328 50.11 -26.97 -57.15
N VAL A 329 50.00 -28.25 -57.52
CA VAL A 329 50.83 -28.85 -58.59
C VAL A 329 50.49 -28.26 -59.96
N TYR A 330 49.23 -27.93 -60.24
CA TYR A 330 48.86 -27.23 -61.47
C TYR A 330 49.37 -25.79 -61.48
N GLU A 331 49.30 -25.08 -60.35
CA GLU A 331 49.84 -23.74 -60.16
C GLU A 331 51.37 -23.74 -60.24
N ILE A 332 52.03 -24.75 -59.66
CA ILE A 332 53.49 -24.94 -59.78
C ILE A 332 53.87 -25.37 -61.19
N ALA A 333 53.08 -26.18 -61.90
CA ALA A 333 53.35 -26.50 -63.31
C ALA A 333 53.13 -25.29 -64.24
N ASP A 334 52.28 -24.35 -63.83
CA ASP A 334 52.13 -23.02 -64.41
C ASP A 334 53.35 -22.12 -64.06
N SER A 335 53.84 -22.19 -62.81
CA SER A 335 54.95 -21.35 -62.31
C SER A 335 56.36 -21.90 -62.56
N SER A 336 56.53 -23.21 -62.79
CA SER A 336 57.80 -23.87 -63.10
C SER A 336 58.10 -23.88 -64.59
N ASN A 337 57.21 -23.30 -65.41
CA ASN A 337 57.45 -22.93 -66.80
C ASN A 337 57.93 -21.48 -66.94
N TYR A 338 58.50 -20.90 -65.88
CA TYR A 338 59.36 -19.71 -65.99
C TYR A 338 60.80 -20.09 -66.38
N ASP A 339 60.92 -20.89 -67.43
CA ASP A 339 62.01 -20.75 -68.39
C ASP A 339 61.40 -20.87 -69.80
N ASP A 340 61.21 -19.71 -70.42
CA ASP A 340 60.94 -19.46 -71.85
C ASP A 340 59.90 -20.32 -72.61
N SER A 341 58.80 -20.77 -71.97
CA SER A 341 57.67 -21.42 -72.70
C SER A 341 56.28 -21.22 -72.09
N SER A 342 56.13 -20.25 -71.17
CA SER A 342 54.89 -19.89 -70.44
C SER A 342 53.84 -19.12 -71.27
N MET A 343 53.61 -19.48 -72.54
CA MET A 343 52.56 -18.83 -73.35
C MET A 343 51.56 -19.77 -74.05
N ASN A 344 51.80 -21.08 -74.04
CA ASN A 344 50.97 -22.01 -74.82
C ASN A 344 50.02 -22.93 -74.02
N ARG A 345 50.02 -22.96 -72.67
CA ARG A 345 49.16 -23.91 -71.92
C ARG A 345 48.17 -23.30 -70.91
N ALA A 346 48.49 -22.19 -70.23
CA ALA A 346 47.43 -21.31 -69.71
C ALA A 346 46.58 -20.72 -70.86
N GLY A 347 47.22 -20.61 -72.03
CA GLY A 347 46.57 -20.43 -73.32
C GLY A 347 45.57 -21.54 -73.62
N ALA A 348 45.75 -22.81 -73.27
CA ALA A 348 44.87 -23.89 -73.71
C ALA A 348 43.43 -23.75 -73.18
N VAL A 349 43.21 -23.46 -71.89
CA VAL A 349 41.85 -23.30 -71.33
C VAL A 349 41.23 -21.98 -71.81
N VAL A 350 42.03 -20.92 -71.90
CA VAL A 350 41.63 -19.61 -72.43
C VAL A 350 41.37 -19.66 -73.94
N GLU A 351 42.08 -20.49 -74.68
CA GLU A 351 41.95 -20.74 -76.12
C GLU A 351 40.75 -21.63 -76.39
N ILE A 352 40.46 -22.63 -75.56
CA ILE A 352 39.21 -23.40 -75.67
C ILE A 352 38.01 -22.46 -75.47
N ALA A 353 38.07 -21.56 -74.48
CA ALA A 353 37.03 -20.54 -74.27
C ALA A 353 36.93 -19.55 -75.45
N LYS A 354 38.06 -19.07 -75.99
CA LYS A 354 38.10 -18.20 -77.18
C LYS A 354 37.59 -18.91 -78.44
N ARG A 355 37.98 -20.17 -78.68
CA ARG A 355 37.52 -21.00 -79.80
C ARG A 355 36.03 -21.27 -79.70
N TYR A 356 35.50 -21.55 -78.50
CA TYR A 356 34.06 -21.66 -78.29
C TYR A 356 33.34 -20.33 -78.58
N GLY A 357 33.89 -19.20 -78.11
CA GLY A 357 33.33 -17.89 -78.40
C GLY A 357 33.33 -17.55 -79.89
N SER A 358 34.39 -17.89 -80.61
CA SER A 358 34.46 -17.73 -82.07
C SER A 358 33.50 -18.66 -82.80
N LEU A 359 33.42 -19.94 -82.40
CA LEU A 359 32.50 -20.91 -82.97
C LEU A 359 31.04 -20.49 -82.77
N VAL A 360 30.69 -19.93 -81.60
CA VAL A 360 29.34 -19.39 -81.34
C VAL A 360 29.03 -18.23 -82.28
N LYS A 361 29.99 -17.30 -82.50
CA LYS A 361 29.83 -16.19 -83.44
C LYS A 361 29.70 -16.67 -84.88
N GLU A 362 30.46 -17.68 -85.28
CA GLU A 362 30.37 -18.30 -86.61
C GLU A 362 29.03 -19.03 -86.79
N VAL A 363 28.56 -19.77 -85.79
CA VAL A 363 27.24 -20.42 -85.82
C VAL A 363 26.12 -19.37 -85.91
N GLU A 364 26.22 -18.26 -85.19
CA GLU A 364 25.28 -17.15 -85.32
C GLU A 364 25.35 -16.49 -86.70
N ALA A 365 26.54 -16.28 -87.25
CA ALA A 365 26.72 -15.72 -88.59
C ALA A 365 26.13 -16.63 -89.68
N VAL A 366 26.41 -17.94 -89.62
CA VAL A 366 25.82 -18.95 -90.52
C VAL A 366 24.30 -18.99 -90.36
N ARG A 367 23.79 -18.93 -89.12
CA ARG A 367 22.34 -18.87 -88.85
C ARG A 367 21.71 -17.61 -89.45
N MET A 368 22.38 -16.47 -89.40
CA MET A 368 21.94 -15.22 -90.01
C MET A 368 22.00 -15.29 -91.55
N GLU A 369 23.02 -15.94 -92.13
CA GLU A 369 23.16 -16.09 -93.57
C GLU A 369 22.15 -17.06 -94.18
N ILE A 370 21.82 -18.16 -93.49
CA ILE A 370 20.76 -19.08 -93.91
C ILE A 370 19.40 -18.36 -93.91
N ARG A 371 19.11 -17.53 -92.89
CA ARG A 371 17.91 -16.67 -92.89
C ARG A 371 17.89 -15.69 -94.06
N ARG A 372 19.05 -15.15 -94.46
CA ARG A 372 19.17 -14.20 -95.57
C ARG A 372 18.93 -14.87 -96.94
N LEU A 373 19.36 -16.12 -97.11
CA LEU A 373 19.23 -16.88 -98.36
C LEU A 373 17.84 -17.52 -98.54
N GLY A 374 16.85 -17.15 -97.72
CA GLY A 374 15.48 -17.67 -97.79
C GLY A 374 15.34 -19.11 -97.31
N GLY A 375 16.38 -19.68 -96.69
CA GLY A 375 16.32 -20.97 -96.02
C GLY A 375 15.65 -20.81 -94.66
N ASN A 376 14.53 -21.50 -94.45
CA ASN A 376 14.00 -21.69 -93.11
C ASN A 376 14.93 -22.63 -92.33
N ILE A 377 15.45 -22.15 -91.20
CA ILE A 377 15.89 -23.01 -90.07
C ILE A 377 14.81 -22.97 -89.02
#